data_AF-A0A2M6V6X7-F1
#
_entry.id   AF-A0A2M6V6X7-F1
#
_cell.length_a   1.000
_cell.length_b   1.000
_cell.length_c   1.000
_cell.angle_alpha   90.00
_cell.angle_beta   90.00
_cell.angle_gamma   90.00
#
_symmetry.space_group_name_H-M   'P 1'
#
loop_
_entity.id
_entity.type
_entity.pdbx_description
1 polymer ?
#
loop_
_entity_poly.entity_id
_entity_poly.type
_entity_poly.pdbx_seq_one_letter_code
_entity_poly.pdbx_strand_id
1 'polypeptide(L)'
;MPFLTDYWHLGLVAAVIGLIALDYASRFMVPALKLKTSLNRVHAQLIDLIAQRPSQSIDLAQLKSQVMTSPSLQHAWQQYASTLQPQWQAADGGPLGAARQRVSHLSRAFFGHMGQASGGGRLDLSNIEQLSQNDPQLAQVWREYSQALESLQQLESSAATTAGKWQASSHADLYFTDQALVDTPLQSNFYKHIPGILTGVGIIGTFTGLIAGLIGFDVSNPERVQAELSQLVQTVGHAFLVSALAITLAMVFTWIEKSVLTGRYRQVEELQQALDTLFTPQGGMPSVERLTLATEMQAALSYKILTQLRAAANGSPQQR
;
A
#
# COMPACT_ATOMS: atom_id res chain seq x y z
N MET A 1 -40.08 -33.96 39.80
CA MET A 1 -39.12 -33.38 38.83
C MET A 1 -37.87 -34.27 38.72
N PRO A 2 -37.91 -35.48 38.13
CA PRO A 2 -36.73 -36.34 38.01
C PRO A 2 -36.02 -36.29 36.64
N PHE A 3 -36.63 -35.66 35.63
CA PHE A 3 -36.07 -35.59 34.27
C PHE A 3 -34.87 -34.63 34.12
N LEU A 4 -34.61 -33.75 35.09
CA LEU A 4 -33.47 -32.82 35.05
C LEU A 4 -32.16 -33.43 35.57
N THR A 5 -32.21 -34.51 36.36
CA THR A 5 -30.99 -35.11 36.91
C THR A 5 -30.28 -36.03 35.91
N ASP A 6 -31.00 -36.69 35.01
CA ASP A 6 -30.41 -37.66 34.08
C ASP A 6 -29.78 -37.02 32.82
N TYR A 7 -30.29 -35.88 32.35
CA TYR A 7 -29.83 -35.22 31.10
C TYR A 7 -29.00 -33.95 31.31
N TRP A 8 -28.54 -33.69 32.53
CA TRP A 8 -27.82 -32.44 32.87
C TRP A 8 -26.58 -32.23 31.97
N HIS A 9 -25.89 -33.31 31.62
CA HIS A 9 -24.67 -33.30 30.79
C HIS A 9 -24.95 -32.84 29.35
N LEU A 10 -26.08 -33.25 28.75
CA LEU A 10 -26.49 -32.79 27.43
C LEU A 10 -26.87 -31.31 27.45
N GLY A 11 -27.55 -30.88 28.50
CA GLY A 11 -27.87 -29.46 28.72
C GLY A 11 -26.62 -28.60 28.84
N LEU A 12 -25.61 -29.06 29.57
CA LEU A 12 -24.32 -28.37 29.69
C LEU A 12 -23.60 -28.27 28.34
N VAL A 13 -23.51 -29.35 27.58
CA VAL A 13 -22.85 -29.35 26.27
C VAL A 13 -23.57 -28.41 25.30
N ALA A 14 -24.91 -28.46 25.24
CA ALA A 14 -25.70 -27.55 24.44
C ALA A 14 -25.53 -26.08 24.87
N ALA A 15 -25.43 -25.80 26.17
CA ALA A 15 -25.15 -24.46 26.69
C ALA A 15 -23.75 -23.97 26.29
N VAL A 16 -22.73 -24.82 26.35
CA VAL A 16 -21.37 -24.49 25.88
C VAL A 16 -21.37 -24.19 24.38
N ILE A 17 -22.03 -25.01 23.56
CA ILE A 17 -22.22 -24.77 22.12
C ILE A 17 -22.91 -23.42 21.89
N GLY A 18 -23.98 -23.12 22.63
CA GLY A 18 -24.71 -21.86 22.54
C GLY A 18 -23.86 -20.65 22.93
N LEU A 19 -23.04 -20.76 23.97
CA LEU A 19 -22.12 -19.70 24.40
C LEU A 19 -21.03 -19.44 23.35
N ILE A 20 -20.43 -20.49 22.79
CA ILE A 20 -19.46 -20.37 21.70
C ILE A 20 -20.11 -19.70 20.48
N ALA A 21 -21.34 -20.10 20.14
CA ALA A 21 -22.08 -19.53 19.04
C ALA A 21 -22.40 -18.03 19.23
N LEU A 22 -22.77 -17.65 20.46
CA LEU A 22 -23.07 -16.27 20.82
C LEU A 22 -21.81 -15.40 20.85
N ASP A 23 -20.69 -15.93 21.36
CA ASP A 23 -19.39 -15.27 21.28
C ASP A 23 -19.00 -15.04 19.81
N TYR A 24 -19.09 -16.06 18.97
CA TYR A 24 -18.82 -15.94 17.53
C TYR A 24 -19.70 -14.87 16.87
N ALA A 25 -21.01 -14.91 17.11
CA ALA A 25 -21.93 -13.94 16.53
C ALA A 25 -21.65 -12.49 16.99
N SER A 26 -21.31 -12.28 18.26
CA SER A 26 -21.11 -10.94 18.82
C SER A 26 -19.71 -10.39 18.57
N ARG A 27 -18.66 -11.21 18.76
CA ARG A 27 -17.26 -10.78 18.73
C ARG A 27 -16.58 -10.96 17.38
N PHE A 28 -17.05 -11.88 16.52
CA PHE A 28 -16.52 -12.01 15.16
C PHE A 28 -17.39 -11.26 14.14
N MET A 29 -18.71 -11.46 14.16
CA MET A 29 -19.60 -10.91 13.11
C MET A 29 -19.74 -9.38 13.18
N VAL A 30 -19.84 -8.80 14.39
CA VAL A 30 -20.01 -7.34 14.53
C VAL A 30 -18.77 -6.58 14.05
N PRO A 31 -17.53 -6.93 14.46
CA PRO A 31 -16.33 -6.31 13.90
C PRO A 31 -16.19 -6.54 12.40
N ALA A 32 -16.56 -7.72 11.88
CA ALA A 32 -16.53 -8.00 10.45
C ALA A 32 -17.44 -7.07 9.63
N LEU A 33 -18.65 -6.77 10.12
CA LEU A 33 -19.57 -5.84 9.47
C LEU A 33 -19.09 -4.39 9.57
N LYS A 34 -18.53 -3.98 10.71
CA LYS A 34 -17.91 -2.67 10.88
C LYS A 34 -16.72 -2.48 9.94
N LEU A 35 -15.87 -3.50 9.81
CA LEU A 35 -14.73 -3.47 8.91
C LEU A 35 -15.17 -3.39 7.44
N LYS A 36 -16.17 -4.19 7.04
CA LYS A 36 -16.77 -4.14 5.69
C LYS A 36 -17.23 -2.74 5.32
N THR A 37 -17.99 -2.11 6.21
CA THR A 37 -18.53 -0.76 5.98
C THR A 37 -17.44 0.30 5.99
N SER A 38 -16.43 0.16 6.85
CA SER A 38 -15.28 1.05 6.89
C SER A 38 -14.47 0.98 5.59
N LEU A 39 -14.09 -0.22 5.12
CA LEU A 39 -13.31 -0.40 3.90
C LEU A 39 -14.07 0.08 2.66
N ASN A 40 -15.36 -0.24 2.55
CA ASN A 40 -16.20 0.27 1.45
C ASN A 40 -16.30 1.79 1.45
N ARG A 41 -16.42 2.42 2.62
CA ARG A 41 -16.48 3.88 2.73
C ARG A 41 -15.15 4.51 2.28
N VAL A 42 -14.03 3.97 2.77
CA VAL A 42 -12.67 4.41 2.41
C VAL A 42 -12.47 4.32 0.90
N HIS A 43 -12.78 3.16 0.32
CA HIS A 43 -12.65 2.92 -1.12
C HIS A 43 -13.54 3.86 -1.95
N ALA A 44 -14.81 4.03 -1.56
CA ALA A 44 -15.73 4.94 -2.26
C ALA A 44 -15.29 6.41 -2.18
N GLN A 45 -14.87 6.87 -0.99
CA GLN A 45 -14.35 8.23 -0.82
C GLN A 45 -13.04 8.44 -1.59
N LEU A 46 -12.19 7.42 -1.65
CA LEU A 46 -10.97 7.48 -2.43
C LEU A 46 -11.32 7.68 -3.91
N ILE A 47 -12.14 6.81 -4.50
CA ILE A 47 -12.57 6.90 -5.91
C ILE A 47 -13.22 8.26 -6.22
N ASP A 48 -14.10 8.75 -5.35
CA ASP A 48 -14.76 10.04 -5.54
C ASP A 48 -13.76 11.21 -5.57
N LEU A 49 -12.74 11.18 -4.70
CA LEU A 49 -11.65 12.15 -4.73
C LEU A 49 -10.82 12.07 -6.03
N ILE A 50 -10.59 10.87 -6.58
CA ILE A 50 -9.93 10.69 -7.89
C ILE A 50 -10.75 11.36 -8.98
N ALA A 51 -12.05 11.08 -9.01
CA ALA A 51 -12.95 11.56 -10.06
C ALA A 51 -13.06 13.10 -10.06
N GLN A 52 -13.01 13.73 -8.87
CA GLN A 52 -13.22 15.17 -8.73
C GLN A 52 -11.96 16.03 -8.92
N ARG A 53 -10.73 15.51 -8.73
CA ARG A 53 -9.49 16.32 -8.77
C ARG A 53 -8.32 15.69 -9.55
N PRO A 54 -8.42 15.54 -10.88
CA PRO A 54 -7.30 15.04 -11.70
C PRO A 54 -6.09 15.99 -11.82
N SER A 55 -6.23 17.27 -11.44
CA SER A 55 -5.25 18.34 -11.74
C SER A 55 -4.74 19.12 -10.53
N GLN A 56 -5.30 18.90 -9.34
CA GLN A 56 -4.94 19.63 -8.12
C GLN A 56 -4.14 18.70 -7.21
N SER A 57 -3.05 19.21 -6.62
CA SER A 57 -2.20 18.45 -5.70
C SER A 57 -3.06 17.85 -4.58
N ILE A 58 -3.09 16.53 -4.49
CA ILE A 58 -3.79 15.81 -3.42
C ILE A 58 -3.09 16.15 -2.11
N ASP A 59 -3.84 16.70 -1.15
CA ASP A 59 -3.34 16.94 0.20
C ASP A 59 -3.33 15.62 1.00
N LEU A 60 -2.14 15.09 1.27
CA LEU A 60 -1.95 13.85 2.00
C LEU A 60 -2.46 13.91 3.45
N ALA A 61 -2.46 15.09 4.06
CA ALA A 61 -2.97 15.28 5.41
C ALA A 61 -4.50 15.22 5.44
N GLN A 62 -5.15 15.73 4.39
CA GLN A 62 -6.59 15.61 4.19
C GLN A 62 -6.98 14.14 3.93
N LEU A 63 -6.22 13.41 3.12
CA LEU A 63 -6.48 11.99 2.84
C LEU A 63 -6.35 11.12 4.11
N LYS A 64 -5.33 11.38 4.94
CA LYS A 64 -5.18 10.73 6.25
C LYS A 64 -6.38 10.96 7.17
N SER A 65 -6.84 12.20 7.28
CA SER A 65 -7.84 12.60 8.28
C SER A 65 -9.28 12.31 7.86
N GLN A 66 -9.59 12.45 6.56
CA GLN A 66 -10.96 12.32 6.05
C GLN A 66 -11.29 10.93 5.50
N VAL A 67 -10.29 10.24 4.93
CA VAL A 67 -10.50 8.95 4.24
C VAL A 67 -10.04 7.79 5.13
N MET A 68 -8.90 7.92 5.80
CA MET A 68 -8.33 6.85 6.65
C MET A 68 -8.81 7.01 8.11
N THR A 69 -10.06 6.64 8.41
CA THR A 69 -10.64 6.86 9.75
C THR A 69 -10.29 5.78 10.78
N SER A 70 -9.89 4.58 10.36
CA SER A 70 -9.52 3.49 11.29
C SER A 70 -8.07 3.63 11.78
N PRO A 71 -7.74 3.31 13.05
CA PRO A 71 -6.36 3.34 13.55
C PRO A 71 -5.38 2.51 12.71
N SER A 72 -5.79 1.31 12.29
CA SER A 72 -4.96 0.43 11.44
C SER A 72 -4.69 1.05 10.07
N LEU A 73 -5.72 1.63 9.44
CA LEU A 73 -5.59 2.34 8.17
C LEU A 73 -4.73 3.60 8.30
N GLN A 74 -4.83 4.34 9.40
CA GLN A 74 -3.99 5.51 9.65
C GLN A 74 -2.53 5.16 9.79
N HIS A 75 -2.21 4.06 10.47
CA HIS A 75 -0.84 3.60 10.60
C HIS A 75 -0.28 3.14 9.25
N ALA A 76 -1.02 2.32 8.50
CA ALA A 76 -0.65 1.89 7.15
C ALA A 76 -0.44 3.09 6.22
N TRP A 77 -1.35 4.07 6.26
CA TRP A 77 -1.24 5.31 5.48
C TRP A 77 -0.04 6.15 5.89
N GLN A 78 0.31 6.26 7.19
CA GLN A 78 1.49 7.02 7.60
C GLN A 78 2.78 6.41 7.05
N GLN A 79 2.89 5.09 7.07
CA GLN A 79 4.05 4.40 6.52
C GLN A 79 4.09 4.54 4.98
N TYR A 80 2.95 4.37 4.31
CA TYR A 80 2.86 4.58 2.86
C TYR A 80 3.10 6.04 2.44
N ALA A 81 2.59 7.02 3.19
CA ALA A 81 2.78 8.44 2.89
C ALA A 81 4.26 8.85 3.00
N SER A 82 5.06 8.15 3.80
CA SER A 82 6.51 8.39 3.86
C SER A 82 7.26 7.98 2.59
N THR A 83 6.66 7.12 1.75
CA THR A 83 7.22 6.71 0.46
C THR A 83 6.68 7.52 -0.73
N LEU A 84 5.72 8.41 -0.48
CA LEU A 84 5.21 9.33 -1.49
C LEU A 84 6.19 10.50 -1.66
N GLN A 85 6.71 10.63 -2.88
CA GLN A 85 7.60 11.72 -3.27
C GLN A 85 6.88 12.64 -4.25
N PRO A 86 7.03 13.98 -4.13
CA PRO A 86 6.51 14.91 -5.12
C PRO A 86 7.25 14.69 -6.44
N GLN A 87 6.54 14.40 -7.52
CA GLN A 87 7.14 14.29 -8.84
C GLN A 87 7.44 15.70 -9.36
N TRP A 88 8.68 16.15 -9.20
CA TRP A 88 9.18 17.27 -10.00
C TRP A 88 9.19 16.81 -11.46
N GLN A 89 8.43 17.49 -12.33
CA GLN A 89 8.45 17.23 -13.77
C GLN A 89 9.90 17.22 -14.24
N ALA A 90 10.30 16.10 -14.86
CA ALA A 90 11.70 15.81 -15.18
C ALA A 90 12.35 17.01 -15.88
N ALA A 91 13.56 17.34 -15.42
CA ALA A 91 14.40 18.45 -15.87
C ALA A 91 14.67 18.48 -17.38
N ASP A 92 14.29 17.45 -18.14
CA ASP A 92 14.64 17.27 -19.56
C ASP A 92 13.43 17.10 -20.50
N GLY A 93 12.21 16.92 -19.99
CA GLY A 93 11.04 16.50 -20.80
C GLY A 93 9.94 17.56 -21.00
N GLY A 94 10.19 18.82 -20.63
CA GLY A 94 9.17 19.88 -20.66
C GLY A 94 9.72 21.25 -21.06
N PRO A 95 8.87 22.30 -21.08
CA PRO A 95 9.30 23.66 -21.41
C PRO A 95 10.45 24.15 -20.53
N LEU A 96 10.54 23.66 -19.28
CA LEU A 96 11.64 23.93 -18.36
C LEU A 96 12.97 23.31 -18.82
N GLY A 97 12.94 22.07 -19.31
CA GLY A 97 14.13 21.37 -19.81
C GLY A 97 14.63 21.95 -21.13
N ALA A 98 13.71 22.26 -22.04
CA ALA A 98 14.03 22.97 -23.27
C ALA A 98 14.64 24.35 -22.98
N ALA A 99 14.12 25.09 -21.99
CA ALA A 99 14.68 26.36 -21.55
C ALA A 99 16.09 26.21 -20.95
N ARG A 100 16.32 25.21 -20.10
CA ARG A 100 17.65 24.89 -19.54
C ARG A 100 18.66 24.53 -20.63
N GLN A 101 18.26 23.70 -21.58
CA GLN A 101 19.10 23.36 -22.73
C GLN A 101 19.44 24.59 -23.58
N ARG A 102 18.46 25.45 -23.86
CA ARG A 102 18.66 26.70 -24.61
C ARG A 102 19.63 27.65 -23.92
N VAL A 103 19.48 27.88 -22.62
CA VAL A 103 20.41 28.71 -21.82
C VAL A 103 21.82 28.10 -21.84
N SER A 104 21.93 26.77 -21.70
CA SER A 104 23.23 26.10 -21.76
C SER A 104 23.91 26.22 -23.12
N HIS A 105 23.16 26.18 -24.22
CA HIS A 105 23.68 26.33 -25.58
C HIS A 105 24.14 27.77 -25.84
N LEU A 106 23.31 28.76 -25.47
CA LEU A 106 23.63 30.18 -25.62
C LEU A 106 24.83 30.60 -24.76
N SER A 107 24.95 30.06 -23.54
CA SER A 107 26.15 30.30 -22.71
C SER A 107 27.42 29.79 -23.39
N ARG A 108 27.40 28.58 -23.96
CA ARG A 108 28.55 28.01 -24.67
C ARG A 108 28.92 28.82 -25.92
N ALA A 109 27.93 29.31 -26.66
CA ALA A 109 28.17 30.18 -27.81
C ALA A 109 28.81 31.51 -27.38
N PHE A 110 28.28 32.16 -26.35
CA PHE A 110 28.81 33.41 -25.80
C PHE A 110 30.27 33.27 -25.33
N PHE A 111 30.57 32.29 -24.48
CA PHE A 111 31.93 32.05 -23.98
C PHE A 111 32.88 31.56 -25.08
N GLY A 112 32.38 30.86 -26.09
CA GLY A 112 33.16 30.47 -27.27
C GLY A 112 33.64 31.69 -28.08
N HIS A 113 32.75 32.64 -28.36
CA HIS A 113 33.09 33.87 -29.09
C HIS A 113 34.04 34.75 -28.27
N MET A 114 33.84 34.84 -26.95
CA MET A 114 34.69 35.61 -26.06
C MET A 114 36.10 35.01 -25.90
N GLY A 115 36.20 33.68 -25.88
CA GLY A 115 37.49 32.97 -25.87
C GLY A 115 38.31 33.21 -27.15
N GLN A 116 37.63 33.32 -28.30
CA GLN A 116 38.27 33.67 -29.57
C GLN A 116 38.67 35.15 -29.63
N ALA A 117 37.84 36.06 -29.11
CA ALA A 117 38.11 37.49 -29.08
C ALA A 117 39.26 37.90 -28.13
N SER A 118 39.48 37.17 -27.03
CA SER A 118 40.56 37.46 -26.07
C SER A 118 41.89 36.74 -26.36
N GLY A 119 41.98 35.97 -27.47
CA GLY A 119 43.23 35.31 -27.89
C GLY A 119 43.79 34.29 -26.88
N GLY A 120 42.94 33.73 -26.00
CA GLY A 120 43.36 32.78 -24.97
C GLY A 120 43.94 33.40 -23.69
N GLY A 121 43.86 34.72 -23.53
CA GLY A 121 44.27 35.42 -22.30
C GLY A 121 43.26 35.27 -21.16
N ARG A 122 43.73 35.42 -19.91
CA ARG A 122 42.94 35.30 -18.67
C ARG A 122 41.77 36.30 -18.68
N LEU A 123 40.56 35.78 -18.90
CA LEU A 123 39.32 36.55 -18.97
C LEU A 123 39.00 37.18 -17.61
N ASP A 124 39.00 38.52 -17.55
CA ASP A 124 38.56 39.26 -16.38
C ASP A 124 37.04 39.44 -16.41
N LEU A 125 36.35 38.63 -15.60
CA LEU A 125 34.88 38.54 -15.52
C LEU A 125 34.22 39.82 -14.98
N SER A 126 35.00 40.83 -14.62
CA SER A 126 34.51 42.11 -14.12
C SER A 126 34.08 43.07 -15.25
N ASN A 127 34.55 42.87 -16.49
CA ASN A 127 34.34 43.78 -17.64
C ASN A 127 33.53 43.19 -18.80
N ILE A 128 32.80 42.10 -18.55
CA ILE A 128 32.03 41.37 -19.58
C ILE A 128 31.01 42.26 -20.29
N GLU A 129 30.39 43.17 -19.54
CA GLU A 129 29.35 44.08 -20.04
C GLU A 129 29.94 45.13 -20.99
N GLN A 130 31.10 45.71 -20.66
CA GLN A 130 31.83 46.66 -21.52
C GLN A 130 32.45 45.99 -22.76
N LEU A 131 32.97 44.77 -22.63
CA LEU A 131 33.51 44.01 -23.78
C LEU A 131 32.40 43.57 -24.74
N SER A 132 31.21 43.25 -24.23
CA SER A 132 30.05 42.89 -25.07
C SER A 132 29.49 44.08 -25.86
N GLN A 133 29.63 45.32 -25.36
CA GLN A 133 29.17 46.53 -26.03
C GLN A 133 30.05 46.95 -27.22
N ASN A 134 31.33 46.54 -27.23
CA ASN A 134 32.28 46.91 -28.27
C ASN A 134 32.22 46.02 -29.52
N ASP A 135 31.58 44.84 -29.45
CA ASP A 135 31.44 43.92 -30.58
C ASP A 135 29.95 43.63 -30.86
N PRO A 136 29.42 44.03 -32.04
CA PRO A 136 28.01 43.90 -32.36
C PRO A 136 27.51 42.45 -32.37
N GLN A 137 28.37 41.46 -32.63
CA GLN A 137 27.97 40.05 -32.60
C GLN A 137 27.85 39.51 -31.16
N LEU A 138 28.77 39.88 -30.28
CA LEU A 138 28.74 39.53 -28.86
C LEU A 138 27.55 40.18 -28.15
N ALA A 139 27.21 41.42 -28.50
CA ALA A 139 26.03 42.11 -28.00
C ALA A 139 24.71 41.38 -28.32
N GLN A 140 24.62 40.78 -29.52
CA GLN A 140 23.43 40.02 -29.93
C GLN A 140 23.29 38.73 -29.12
N VAL A 141 24.37 37.95 -29.01
CA VAL A 141 24.36 36.67 -28.27
C VAL A 141 24.11 36.88 -26.77
N TRP A 142 24.65 37.96 -26.19
CA TRP A 142 24.39 38.35 -24.79
C TRP A 142 22.91 38.69 -24.53
N ARG A 143 22.28 39.40 -25.47
CA ARG A 143 20.84 39.75 -25.38
C ARG A 143 19.96 38.49 -25.47
N GLU A 144 20.29 37.57 -26.36
CA GLU A 144 19.58 36.29 -26.49
C GLU A 144 19.77 35.41 -25.25
N TYR A 145 20.97 35.40 -24.66
CA TYR A 145 21.28 34.67 -23.44
C TYR A 145 20.53 35.22 -22.21
N SER A 146 20.59 36.54 -21.99
CA SER A 146 19.88 37.21 -20.88
C SER A 146 18.37 37.01 -20.97
N GLN A 147 17.78 37.15 -22.16
CA GLN A 147 16.36 36.89 -22.38
C GLN A 147 15.99 35.41 -22.14
N ALA A 148 16.85 34.47 -22.56
CA ALA A 148 16.64 33.06 -22.26
C ALA A 148 16.74 32.77 -20.75
N LEU A 149 17.65 33.44 -20.04
CA LEU A 149 17.82 33.32 -18.60
C LEU A 149 16.60 33.84 -17.82
N GLU A 150 16.07 35.01 -18.20
CA GLU A 150 14.84 35.57 -17.62
C GLU A 150 13.63 34.64 -17.86
N SER A 151 13.50 34.07 -19.07
CA SER A 151 12.44 33.11 -19.37
C SER A 151 12.54 31.85 -18.51
N LEU A 152 13.76 31.37 -18.26
CA LEU A 152 14.03 30.23 -17.39
C LEU A 152 13.68 30.56 -15.94
N GLN A 153 14.03 31.74 -15.45
CA GLN A 153 13.72 32.17 -14.09
C GLN A 153 12.20 32.31 -13.85
N GLN A 154 11.44 32.82 -14.83
CA GLN A 154 9.98 32.87 -14.78
C GLN A 154 9.34 31.47 -14.79
N LEU A 155 9.88 30.57 -15.62
CA LEU A 155 9.45 29.18 -15.69
C LEU A 155 9.76 28.41 -14.40
N GLU A 156 10.94 28.62 -13.79
CA GLU A 156 11.31 28.00 -12.51
C GLU A 156 10.46 28.52 -11.35
N SER A 157 10.18 29.83 -11.33
CA SER A 157 9.29 30.43 -10.33
C SER A 157 7.86 29.88 -10.43
N SER A 158 7.37 29.63 -11.65
CA SER A 158 6.04 29.07 -11.90
C SER A 158 5.97 27.55 -11.67
N ALA A 159 7.06 26.82 -11.96
CA ALA A 159 7.18 25.39 -11.71
C ALA A 159 7.31 25.08 -10.21
N ALA A 160 7.98 25.93 -9.43
CA ALA A 160 8.05 25.81 -7.97
C ALA A 160 6.67 25.88 -7.30
N THR A 161 5.72 26.59 -7.91
CA THR A 161 4.33 26.68 -7.43
C THR A 161 3.41 25.55 -7.93
N THR A 162 3.86 24.76 -8.90
CA THR A 162 3.09 23.63 -9.43
C THR A 162 3.62 22.35 -8.78
N ALA A 163 3.25 22.11 -7.52
CA ALA A 163 3.53 20.84 -6.85
C ALA A 163 3.05 19.69 -7.76
N GLY A 164 4.00 18.94 -8.32
CA GLY A 164 3.69 17.90 -9.28
C GLY A 164 2.88 16.77 -8.67
N LYS A 165 2.39 15.87 -9.53
CA LYS A 165 1.64 14.67 -9.11
C LYS A 165 2.47 13.88 -8.09
N TRP A 166 1.86 13.43 -7.00
CA TRP A 166 2.55 12.58 -6.03
C TRP A 166 2.83 11.21 -6.64
N GLN A 167 4.02 10.68 -6.42
CA GLN A 167 4.44 9.37 -6.90
C GLN A 167 4.88 8.48 -5.75
N ALA A 168 4.48 7.21 -5.78
CA ALA A 168 4.94 6.23 -4.80
C ALA A 168 6.27 5.61 -5.24
N SER A 169 7.22 5.48 -4.30
CA SER A 169 8.44 4.68 -4.52
C SER A 169 8.22 3.19 -4.23
N SER A 170 7.04 2.80 -3.77
CA SER A 170 6.71 1.44 -3.33
C SER A 170 5.22 1.14 -3.52
N HIS A 171 4.87 -0.12 -3.79
CA HIS A 171 3.47 -0.57 -3.88
C HIS A 171 2.73 -0.45 -2.55
N ALA A 172 1.42 -0.18 -2.62
CA ALA A 172 0.55 -0.09 -1.46
C ALA A 172 0.46 -1.39 -0.65
N ASP A 173 0.58 -2.56 -1.31
CA ASP A 173 0.48 -3.88 -0.66
C ASP A 173 1.48 -4.10 0.48
N LEU A 174 2.67 -3.51 0.39
CA LEU A 174 3.70 -3.60 1.43
C LEU A 174 3.29 -2.96 2.77
N TYR A 175 2.34 -2.02 2.74
CA TYR A 175 1.89 -1.27 3.91
C TYR A 175 0.45 -1.60 4.29
N PHE A 176 -0.41 -1.82 3.29
CA PHE A 176 -1.81 -2.18 3.46
C PHE A 176 -1.97 -3.70 3.49
N THR A 177 -1.31 -4.37 4.44
CA THR A 177 -1.34 -5.84 4.52
C THR A 177 -2.67 -6.38 5.04
N ASP A 178 -3.09 -7.52 4.50
CA ASP A 178 -4.26 -8.29 4.99
C ASP A 178 -4.14 -8.61 6.49
N GLN A 179 -2.92 -8.90 6.94
CA GLN A 179 -2.65 -9.21 8.33
C GLN A 179 -3.02 -8.06 9.28
N ALA A 180 -2.66 -6.82 8.93
CA ALA A 180 -2.91 -5.65 9.76
C ALA A 180 -4.35 -5.11 9.60
N LEU A 181 -4.92 -5.22 8.40
CA LEU A 181 -6.22 -4.62 8.07
C LEU A 181 -7.40 -5.55 8.29
N VAL A 182 -7.20 -6.87 8.22
CA VAL A 182 -8.26 -7.87 8.31
C VAL A 182 -8.01 -8.86 9.45
N ASP A 183 -6.85 -9.53 9.48
CA ASP A 183 -6.65 -10.64 10.42
C ASP A 183 -6.54 -10.21 11.88
N THR A 184 -5.80 -9.14 12.14
CA THR A 184 -5.63 -8.57 13.48
C THR A 184 -6.96 -8.07 14.06
N PRO A 185 -7.73 -7.20 13.39
CA PRO A 185 -8.99 -6.70 13.95
C PRO A 185 -10.09 -7.78 14.07
N LEU A 186 -10.07 -8.81 13.23
CA LEU A 186 -11.02 -9.93 13.29
C LEU A 186 -10.55 -11.09 14.16
N GLN A 187 -9.32 -11.04 14.67
CA GLN A 187 -8.68 -12.15 15.38
C GLN A 187 -8.84 -13.47 14.62
N SER A 188 -8.63 -13.45 13.29
CA SER A 188 -8.88 -14.60 12.41
C SER A 188 -8.12 -15.86 12.85
N ASN A 189 -6.94 -15.67 13.46
CA ASN A 189 -6.15 -16.75 14.04
C ASN A 189 -6.85 -17.50 15.18
N PHE A 190 -7.72 -16.85 15.97
CA PHE A 190 -8.48 -17.52 17.01
C PHE A 190 -9.73 -18.19 16.41
N TYR A 191 -10.49 -17.43 15.61
CA TYR A 191 -11.78 -17.88 15.10
C TYR A 191 -11.70 -19.04 14.11
N LYS A 192 -10.57 -19.21 13.40
CA LYS A 192 -10.32 -20.37 12.53
C LYS A 192 -10.31 -21.72 13.27
N HIS A 193 -10.16 -21.72 14.59
CA HIS A 193 -10.16 -22.92 15.41
C HIS A 193 -11.52 -23.23 16.04
N ILE A 194 -12.46 -22.28 16.04
CA ILE A 194 -13.79 -22.45 16.64
C ILE A 194 -14.58 -23.62 16.05
N PRO A 195 -14.59 -23.86 14.72
CA PRO A 195 -15.25 -25.04 14.16
C PRO A 195 -14.71 -26.36 14.74
N GLY A 196 -13.39 -26.46 14.93
CA GLY A 196 -12.75 -27.65 15.53
C GLY A 196 -13.06 -27.82 17.01
N ILE A 197 -13.15 -26.72 17.76
CA ILE A 197 -13.59 -26.75 19.16
C ILE A 197 -15.03 -27.22 19.25
N LEU A 198 -15.89 -26.73 18.35
CA LEU A 198 -17.31 -27.05 18.34
C LEU A 198 -17.57 -28.53 18.01
N THR A 199 -16.86 -29.09 17.03
CA THR A 199 -16.92 -30.52 16.73
C THR A 199 -16.38 -31.36 17.89
N GLY A 200 -15.27 -30.93 18.51
CA GLY A 200 -14.72 -31.57 19.71
C GLY A 200 -15.71 -31.62 20.86
N VAL A 201 -16.37 -30.50 21.17
CA VAL A 201 -17.42 -30.41 22.20
C VAL A 201 -18.61 -31.31 21.85
N GLY A 202 -19.02 -31.36 20.57
CA GLY A 202 -20.07 -32.26 20.10
C GLY A 202 -19.73 -33.75 20.29
N ILE A 203 -18.51 -34.15 19.96
CA ILE A 203 -18.00 -35.52 20.16
C ILE A 203 -17.90 -35.87 21.65
N ILE A 204 -17.40 -34.96 22.49
CA ILE A 204 -17.37 -35.17 23.95
C ILE A 204 -18.79 -35.34 24.49
N GLY A 205 -19.76 -34.59 23.96
CA GLY A 205 -21.17 -34.71 24.31
C GLY A 205 -21.76 -36.09 23.97
N THR A 206 -21.49 -36.64 22.78
CA THR A 206 -21.96 -37.98 22.43
C THR A 206 -21.35 -39.05 23.33
N PHE A 207 -20.04 -39.01 23.54
CA PHE A 207 -19.37 -39.97 24.40
C PHE A 207 -19.88 -39.90 25.84
N THR A 208 -20.11 -38.69 26.36
CA THR A 208 -20.69 -38.51 27.70
C THR A 208 -22.10 -39.10 27.77
N GLY A 209 -22.94 -38.86 26.76
CA GLY A 209 -24.29 -39.43 26.70
C GLY A 209 -24.30 -40.96 26.58
N LEU A 210 -23.37 -41.54 25.81
CA LEU A 210 -23.17 -42.99 25.73
C LEU A 210 -22.75 -43.57 27.09
N ILE A 211 -21.77 -42.95 27.74
CA ILE A 211 -21.28 -43.39 29.06
C ILE A 211 -22.40 -43.31 30.10
N ALA A 212 -23.15 -42.20 30.14
CA ALA A 212 -24.27 -42.03 31.06
C ALA A 212 -25.38 -43.06 30.82
N GLY A 213 -25.73 -43.31 29.56
CA GLY A 213 -26.72 -44.34 29.21
C GLY A 213 -26.29 -45.75 29.64
N LEU A 214 -25.01 -46.10 29.45
CA LEU A 214 -24.46 -47.41 29.81
C LEU A 214 -24.36 -47.63 31.32
N ILE A 215 -24.02 -46.60 32.10
CA ILE A 215 -23.96 -46.68 33.56
C ILE A 215 -25.34 -46.95 34.17
N GLY A 216 -26.41 -46.44 33.55
CA GLY A 216 -27.79 -46.66 34.00
C GLY A 216 -28.37 -48.03 33.64
N PHE A 217 -27.72 -48.81 32.78
CA PHE A 217 -28.27 -50.04 32.22
C PHE A 217 -28.07 -51.25 33.15
N ASP A 218 -29.13 -51.69 33.84
CA ASP A 218 -29.13 -52.89 34.69
C ASP A 218 -29.78 -54.10 34.00
N VAL A 219 -28.99 -55.17 33.82
CA VAL A 219 -29.40 -56.43 33.14
C VAL A 219 -29.95 -57.47 34.13
N SER A 220 -29.99 -57.15 35.44
CA SER A 220 -30.31 -58.14 36.47
C SER A 220 -31.77 -58.61 36.47
N ASN A 221 -32.69 -57.84 35.86
CA ASN A 221 -34.13 -58.10 35.88
C ASN A 221 -34.72 -58.26 34.46
N PRO A 222 -35.02 -59.50 33.99
CA PRO A 222 -35.49 -59.74 32.62
C PRO A 222 -36.78 -59.00 32.24
N GLU A 223 -37.65 -58.69 33.19
CA GLU A 223 -38.88 -57.91 32.95
C GLU A 223 -38.62 -56.41 32.71
N ARG A 224 -37.48 -55.88 33.15
CA ARG A 224 -37.12 -54.45 33.02
C ARG A 224 -36.17 -54.17 31.86
N VAL A 225 -35.49 -55.18 31.32
CA VAL A 225 -34.50 -55.02 30.23
C VAL A 225 -35.06 -54.27 29.03
N GLN A 226 -36.33 -54.49 28.65
CA GLN A 226 -36.93 -53.78 27.52
C GLN A 226 -37.08 -52.27 27.78
N ALA A 227 -37.46 -51.88 29.00
CA ALA A 227 -37.61 -50.48 29.40
C ALA A 227 -36.24 -49.79 29.49
N GLU A 228 -35.26 -50.47 30.10
CA GLU A 228 -33.87 -49.98 30.21
C GLU A 228 -33.21 -49.81 28.83
N LEU A 229 -33.43 -50.76 27.91
CA LEU A 229 -32.97 -50.65 26.53
C LEU A 229 -33.60 -49.45 25.81
N SER A 230 -34.91 -49.22 26.01
CA SER A 230 -35.59 -48.08 25.41
C SER A 230 -35.03 -46.75 25.93
N GLN A 231 -34.79 -46.65 27.25
CA GLN A 231 -34.19 -45.47 27.87
C GLN A 231 -32.74 -45.23 27.42
N LEU A 232 -31.95 -46.30 27.27
CA LEU A 232 -30.60 -46.23 26.70
C LEU A 232 -30.65 -45.66 25.28
N VAL A 233 -31.46 -46.25 24.39
CA VAL A 233 -31.58 -45.81 22.99
C VAL A 233 -32.03 -44.35 22.90
N GLN A 234 -32.99 -43.92 23.72
CA GLN A 234 -33.43 -42.53 23.75
C GLN A 234 -32.31 -41.59 24.22
N THR A 235 -31.59 -41.93 25.29
CA THR A 235 -30.49 -41.11 25.84
C THR A 235 -29.36 -40.94 24.84
N VAL A 236 -28.98 -42.04 24.19
CA VAL A 236 -27.97 -42.05 23.13
C VAL A 236 -28.45 -41.24 21.92
N GLY A 237 -29.70 -41.40 21.51
CA GLY A 237 -30.32 -40.66 20.41
C GLY A 237 -30.28 -39.14 20.61
N HIS A 238 -30.61 -38.65 21.82
CA HIS A 238 -30.52 -37.23 22.15
C HIS A 238 -29.08 -36.71 22.08
N ALA A 239 -28.11 -37.50 22.55
CA ALA A 239 -26.70 -37.14 22.48
C ALA A 239 -26.20 -37.02 21.02
N PHE A 240 -26.64 -37.92 20.14
CA PHE A 240 -26.35 -37.85 18.70
C PHE A 240 -26.95 -36.59 18.05
N LEU A 241 -28.17 -36.20 18.41
CA LEU A 241 -28.77 -34.97 17.88
C LEU A 241 -27.99 -33.71 18.27
N VAL A 242 -27.53 -33.62 19.52
CA VAL A 242 -26.70 -32.48 19.99
C VAL A 242 -25.39 -32.40 19.19
N SER A 243 -24.77 -33.53 18.87
CA SER A 243 -23.54 -33.56 18.08
C SER A 243 -23.76 -33.26 16.61
N ALA A 244 -24.85 -33.77 16.02
CA ALA A 244 -25.26 -33.39 14.68
C ALA A 244 -25.42 -31.87 14.57
N LEU A 245 -26.08 -31.25 15.55
CA LEU A 245 -26.21 -29.79 15.63
C LEU A 245 -24.84 -29.10 15.75
N ALA A 246 -23.95 -29.58 16.61
CA ALA A 246 -22.60 -29.04 16.77
C ALA A 246 -21.79 -29.06 15.45
N ILE A 247 -21.84 -30.18 14.73
CA ILE A 247 -21.15 -30.35 13.44
C ILE A 247 -21.77 -29.45 12.38
N THR A 248 -23.11 -29.41 12.26
CA THR A 248 -23.79 -28.51 11.33
C THR A 248 -23.42 -27.06 11.60
N LEU A 249 -23.41 -26.64 12.87
CA LEU A 249 -23.04 -25.29 13.26
C LEU A 249 -21.56 -25.00 12.97
N ALA A 250 -20.67 -25.98 13.12
CA ALA A 250 -19.24 -25.84 12.77
C ALA A 250 -19.05 -25.62 11.27
N MET A 251 -19.80 -26.36 10.44
CA MET A 251 -19.80 -26.17 8.99
C MET A 251 -20.29 -24.76 8.60
N VAL A 252 -21.40 -24.31 9.21
CA VAL A 252 -21.94 -22.96 8.99
C VAL A 252 -20.93 -21.89 9.40
N PHE A 253 -20.29 -22.03 10.56
CA PHE A 253 -19.29 -21.08 11.02
C PHE A 253 -18.07 -21.04 10.11
N THR A 254 -17.57 -22.19 9.67
CA THR A 254 -16.47 -22.27 8.69
C THR A 254 -16.84 -21.54 7.39
N TRP A 255 -18.04 -21.76 6.88
CA TRP A 255 -18.50 -21.12 5.65
C TRP A 255 -18.63 -19.60 5.80
N ILE A 256 -19.22 -19.12 6.90
CA ILE A 256 -19.35 -17.69 7.21
C ILE A 256 -17.95 -17.07 7.36
N GLU A 257 -17.07 -17.68 8.14
CA GLU A 257 -15.71 -17.20 8.37
C GLU A 257 -14.96 -17.00 7.05
N LYS A 258 -14.93 -18.04 6.22
CA LYS A 258 -14.22 -18.02 4.93
C LYS A 258 -14.82 -17.01 3.96
N SER A 259 -16.14 -16.89 3.94
CA SER A 259 -16.84 -15.94 3.07
C SER A 259 -16.61 -14.50 3.49
N VAL A 260 -16.61 -14.23 4.80
CA VAL A 260 -16.32 -12.91 5.37
C VAL A 260 -14.87 -12.52 5.11
N LEU A 261 -13.90 -13.39 5.42
CA LEU A 261 -12.47 -13.11 5.24
C LEU A 261 -12.13 -12.85 3.77
N THR A 262 -12.55 -13.74 2.87
CA THR A 262 -12.35 -13.58 1.42
C THR A 262 -12.91 -12.25 0.93
N GLY A 263 -14.10 -11.87 1.40
CA GLY A 263 -14.72 -10.60 1.04
C GLY A 263 -14.06 -9.37 1.66
N ARG A 264 -13.27 -9.49 2.73
CA ARG A 264 -12.48 -8.39 3.30
C ARG A 264 -11.13 -8.27 2.61
N TYR A 265 -10.45 -9.39 2.32
CA TYR A 265 -9.19 -9.39 1.56
C TYR A 265 -9.38 -8.75 0.19
N ARG A 266 -10.47 -9.09 -0.51
CA ARG A 266 -10.80 -8.46 -1.79
C ARG A 266 -10.96 -6.93 -1.68
N GLN A 267 -11.56 -6.43 -0.60
CA GLN A 267 -11.72 -4.99 -0.40
C GLN A 267 -10.38 -4.29 -0.12
N VAL A 268 -9.46 -4.97 0.57
CA VAL A 268 -8.10 -4.48 0.77
C VAL A 268 -7.36 -4.44 -0.57
N GLU A 269 -7.47 -5.48 -1.38
CA GLU A 269 -6.88 -5.52 -2.73
C GLU A 269 -7.44 -4.41 -3.62
N GLU A 270 -8.75 -4.19 -3.64
CA GLU A 270 -9.40 -3.09 -4.38
C GLU A 270 -8.87 -1.72 -3.89
N LEU A 271 -8.69 -1.55 -2.57
CA LEU A 271 -8.09 -0.34 -2.00
C LEU A 271 -6.62 -0.15 -2.43
N GLN A 272 -5.82 -1.22 -2.39
CA GLN A 272 -4.42 -1.20 -2.81
C GLN A 272 -4.30 -0.82 -4.29
N GLN A 273 -5.13 -1.42 -5.16
CA GLN A 273 -5.18 -1.10 -6.58
C GLN A 273 -5.60 0.36 -6.82
N ALA A 274 -6.59 0.86 -6.07
CA ALA A 274 -6.99 2.26 -6.14
C ALA A 274 -5.85 3.21 -5.70
N LEU A 275 -5.06 2.83 -4.70
CA LEU A 275 -3.88 3.61 -4.29
C LEU A 275 -2.74 3.55 -5.30
N ASP A 276 -2.44 2.39 -5.87
CA ASP A 276 -1.39 2.23 -6.88
C ASP A 276 -1.75 2.92 -8.21
N THR A 277 -3.04 2.95 -8.56
CA THR A 277 -3.51 3.74 -9.72
C THR A 277 -3.41 5.24 -9.48
N LEU A 278 -3.66 5.69 -8.24
CA LEU A 278 -3.51 7.09 -7.83
C LEU A 278 -2.06 7.56 -7.80
N PHE A 279 -1.21 6.78 -7.14
CA PHE A 279 0.18 7.09 -6.92
C PHE A 279 0.99 6.08 -7.72
N THR A 280 1.05 6.27 -9.04
CA THR A 280 1.75 5.35 -9.95
C THR A 280 3.12 5.00 -9.37
N PRO A 281 3.35 3.73 -8.98
CA PRO A 281 4.63 3.31 -8.44
C PRO A 281 5.70 3.59 -9.49
N GLN A 282 6.83 4.17 -9.09
CA GLN A 282 8.01 4.22 -9.96
C GLN A 282 8.44 2.78 -10.25
N GLY A 283 7.92 2.16 -11.32
CA GLY A 283 8.57 1.02 -11.93
C GLY A 283 9.98 1.48 -12.27
N GLY A 284 11.02 0.79 -11.78
CA GLY A 284 12.40 1.28 -11.74
C GLY A 284 13.06 1.66 -13.08
N MET A 285 12.36 1.57 -14.21
CA MET A 285 12.89 1.80 -15.56
C MET A 285 13.29 3.27 -15.82
N PRO A 286 12.47 4.30 -15.55
CA PRO A 286 12.83 5.68 -15.93
C PRO A 286 13.94 6.26 -15.04
N SER A 287 14.10 5.77 -13.82
CA SER A 287 15.12 6.26 -12.88
C SER A 287 16.48 5.60 -13.15
N VAL A 288 16.51 4.32 -13.52
CA VAL A 288 17.74 3.65 -13.98
C VAL A 288 18.21 4.24 -15.32
N GLU A 289 17.31 4.44 -16.28
CA GLU A 289 17.65 5.06 -17.57
C GLU A 289 18.20 6.48 -17.40
N ARG A 290 17.63 7.26 -16.47
CA ARG A 290 18.14 8.60 -16.12
C ARG A 290 19.50 8.55 -15.44
N LEU A 291 19.73 7.60 -14.53
CA LEU A 291 21.04 7.43 -13.89
C LEU A 291 22.09 7.01 -14.92
N THR A 292 21.76 6.08 -15.82
CA THR A 292 22.66 5.67 -16.90
C THR A 292 22.97 6.82 -17.85
N LEU A 293 21.96 7.61 -18.25
CA LEU A 293 22.13 8.75 -19.14
C LEU A 293 22.92 9.89 -18.47
N ALA A 294 22.70 10.14 -17.18
CA ALA A 294 23.49 11.09 -16.39
C ALA A 294 24.97 10.64 -16.28
N THR A 295 25.23 9.36 -16.04
CA THR A 295 26.59 8.81 -16.03
C THR A 295 27.25 8.87 -17.41
N GLU A 296 26.52 8.59 -18.49
CA GLU A 296 27.03 8.72 -19.87
C GLU A 296 27.39 10.18 -20.19
N MET A 297 26.54 11.15 -19.82
CA MET A 297 26.84 12.57 -20.01
C MET A 297 28.06 13.02 -19.20
N GLN A 298 28.21 12.57 -17.95
CA GLN A 298 29.37 12.91 -17.13
C GLN A 298 30.67 12.29 -17.68
N ALA A 299 30.62 11.07 -18.20
CA ALA A 299 31.74 10.43 -18.88
C ALA A 299 32.13 11.16 -20.17
N ALA A 300 31.13 11.55 -20.98
CA ALA A 300 31.35 12.31 -22.21
C ALA A 300 31.96 13.70 -21.94
N LEU A 301 31.51 14.39 -20.89
CA LEU A 301 32.09 15.67 -20.45
C LEU A 301 33.54 15.49 -19.98
N SER A 302 33.82 14.45 -19.20
CA SER A 302 35.17 14.15 -18.72
C SER A 302 36.13 13.86 -19.88
N TYR A 303 35.68 13.08 -20.87
CA TYR A 303 36.44 12.83 -22.09
C TYR A 303 36.70 14.11 -22.89
N LYS A 304 35.70 14.99 -22.99
CA LYS A 304 35.83 16.28 -23.67
C LYS A 304 36.81 17.22 -22.96
N ILE A 305 36.80 17.25 -21.63
CA ILE A 305 37.77 18.04 -20.83
C ILE A 305 39.19 17.49 -21.05
N LEU A 306 39.38 16.17 -20.97
CA LEU A 306 40.68 15.54 -21.17
C LEU A 306 41.25 15.79 -22.58
N THR A 307 40.40 15.75 -23.60
CA THR A 307 40.81 16.04 -24.99
C THR A 307 41.15 17.51 -25.18
N GLN A 308 40.41 18.44 -24.56
CA GLN A 308 40.76 19.87 -24.57
C GLN A 308 42.07 20.14 -23.82
N LEU A 309 42.31 19.50 -22.68
CA LEU A 309 43.59 19.60 -21.96
C LEU A 309 44.75 19.04 -22.79
N ARG A 310 44.55 17.93 -23.51
CA ARG A 310 45.56 17.36 -24.42
C ARG A 310 45.81 18.25 -25.64
N ALA A 311 44.77 18.87 -26.21
CA ALA A 311 44.91 19.81 -27.30
C ALA A 311 45.62 21.10 -26.86
N ALA A 312 45.32 21.61 -25.66
CA ALA A 312 46.02 22.75 -25.06
C ALA A 312 47.49 22.43 -24.75
N ALA A 313 47.79 21.21 -24.28
CA ALA A 313 49.16 20.75 -24.02
C ALA A 313 49.98 20.55 -25.31
N ASN A 314 49.35 20.13 -26.41
CA ASN A 314 50.02 19.95 -27.70
C ASN A 314 50.08 21.23 -28.55
N GLY A 315 49.40 22.29 -28.14
CA GLY A 315 49.27 23.55 -28.88
C GLY A 315 50.29 24.63 -28.52
N SER A 316 51.37 24.33 -27.78
CA SER A 316 52.44 25.31 -27.51
C SER A 316 53.43 25.34 -28.69
N PRO A 317 53.46 26.38 -29.54
CA PRO A 317 54.54 26.53 -30.50
C PRO A 317 55.77 27.01 -29.72
N GLN A 318 56.88 26.29 -29.85
CA GLN A 318 58.20 26.84 -29.55
C GLN A 318 58.42 28.07 -30.44
N GLN A 319 58.14 29.27 -29.91
CA GLN A 319 58.72 30.50 -30.42
C GLN A 319 60.14 30.64 -29.85
N ARG A 320 61.13 30.32 -30.68
CA ARG A 320 62.46 30.95 -30.67
C ARG A 320 62.90 31.17 -32.11
#